data_AF-A0A8T1ZM72-F1
#
_entry.id   AF-A0A8T1ZM72-F1
#
_cell.length_a   1.000
_cell.length_b   1.000
_cell.length_c   1.000
_cell.angle_alpha   90.00
_cell.angle_beta   90.00
_cell.angle_gamma   90.00
#
_symmetry.space_group_name_H-M   'P 1'
#
loop_
_entity.id
_entity.type
_entity.pdbx_description
1 polymer ?
#
loop_
_entity_poly.entity_id
_entity_poly.type
_entity_poly.pdbx_seq_one_letter_code
_entity_poly.pdbx_strand_id
1 'polypeptide(L)'
;MSRRVLFATGISREPTVGARDRGQKEKKMVREKSPRVAKAINIVGGDNCALFVATCLDPYYGLRYAGWVWVKPDWIRAMDAKSFVRTCSRDAISWLPDEVLGKILSSLSTKQAASTSVLSKKWRYMFTLVDNLDFDDSFSNNNSFKSFVDRTLALQRDFPIKKFSLKCHIRKDNEWQKVYVGRLISHVVKRGVLEIELRIKDRGPYRLPHQLFASKTLVRLSLRLFLGKLPSFVSLPSLKFLYIDAIVVKHEDLLCKLLAGCPVLEELSLLLKCISIMPNTISSPSLKRLSVHYTCRIFNSSLSFDLPNLVYLNYSGFSLCDYPQVNLESLIEAKLDFHPPGVAKEDVMNLVMGIRNVEILHLSPASVDKICYFYDGLPVFNSLVRLSFGCMDKRGWELLANLLKHSPKLENLTIKDFYGYTGHVSMPLNQVKVLHVLGYCGTAEELKHLKSFLKEFECIELVQVDVKGKDYSIISQATKDLMMLPGVSVSSKCQVKVTILK
;
A
#
# COMPACT_ATOMS: atom_id res chain seq x y z
N MET A 1 12.88 15.25 -14.01
CA MET A 1 14.07 14.85 -13.22
C MET A 1 13.70 14.74 -11.75
N SER A 2 13.56 13.51 -11.25
CA SER A 2 13.19 13.21 -9.87
C SER A 2 14.46 12.87 -9.08
N ARG A 3 14.84 13.70 -8.10
CA ARG A 3 15.99 13.40 -7.22
C ARG A 3 15.51 12.50 -6.08
N ARG A 4 15.88 11.22 -6.18
CA ARG A 4 15.76 10.21 -5.12
C ARG A 4 16.63 10.61 -3.92
N VAL A 5 16.06 10.53 -2.71
CA VAL A 5 16.84 10.59 -1.45
C VAL A 5 17.39 9.18 -1.21
N LEU A 6 18.72 9.05 -1.29
CA LEU A 6 19.46 7.83 -0.93
C LEU A 6 19.65 7.81 0.60
N PHE A 7 19.18 6.76 1.25
CA PHE A 7 19.60 6.43 2.61
C PHE A 7 20.83 5.52 2.53
N ALA A 8 21.99 6.02 2.94
CA ALA A 8 23.20 5.22 3.12
C ALA A 8 23.39 4.91 4.61
N THR A 9 23.34 3.62 4.97
CA THR A 9 23.80 3.12 6.28
C THR A 9 25.21 2.57 6.09
N GLY A 10 26.22 3.38 6.38
CA GLY A 10 27.63 2.95 6.42
C GLY A 10 28.08 2.74 7.87
N ILE A 11 28.39 1.50 8.24
CA ILE A 11 29.13 1.19 9.48
C ILE A 11 30.61 1.30 9.13
N SER A 12 31.27 2.40 9.53
CA SER A 12 32.73 2.48 9.47
C SER A 12 33.33 1.79 10.70
N ARG A 13 34.14 0.75 10.48
CA ARG A 13 35.03 0.15 11.47
C ARG A 13 36.41 0.75 11.28
N GLU A 14 36.97 1.37 12.31
CA GLU A 14 38.40 1.68 12.39
C GLU A 14 39.12 0.74 13.39
N PRO A 15 40.43 0.52 13.23
CA PRO A 15 41.11 -0.67 13.70
C PRO A 15 41.71 -0.50 15.11
N THR A 16 41.61 -1.56 15.91
CA THR A 16 42.27 -1.68 17.22
C THR A 16 43.74 -2.05 17.06
N VAL A 17 44.64 -1.15 17.48
CA VAL A 17 46.04 -1.46 17.83
C VAL A 17 46.09 -1.78 19.32
N GLY A 18 46.69 -2.93 19.68
CA GLY A 18 46.73 -3.43 21.05
C GLY A 18 47.96 -3.03 21.86
N ALA A 19 47.89 -3.18 23.18
CA ALA A 19 48.85 -3.89 24.03
C ALA A 19 48.46 -3.80 25.52
N ARG A 20 48.89 -4.81 26.27
CA ARG A 20 48.64 -5.16 27.69
C ARG A 20 49.24 -4.13 28.68
N ASP A 21 48.67 -3.98 29.88
CA ASP A 21 49.21 -4.62 31.10
C ASP A 21 48.30 -4.51 32.35
N ARG A 22 48.54 -5.41 33.31
CA ARG A 22 47.80 -5.67 34.55
C ARG A 22 48.07 -4.64 35.65
N GLY A 23 47.10 -4.45 36.56
CA GLY A 23 47.34 -3.76 37.83
C GLY A 23 46.10 -3.61 38.70
N GLN A 24 45.89 -4.58 39.58
CA GLN A 24 44.85 -4.60 40.62
C GLN A 24 45.25 -3.61 41.75
N LYS A 25 44.42 -2.61 42.05
CA LYS A 25 44.47 -1.84 43.31
C LYS A 25 43.08 -1.38 43.73
N GLU A 26 42.57 -1.98 44.80
CA GLU A 26 41.47 -1.45 45.60
C GLU A 26 41.84 -0.06 46.14
N LYS A 27 40.99 0.95 45.92
CA LYS A 27 40.89 2.13 46.79
C LYS A 27 39.46 2.66 46.84
N LYS A 28 38.91 2.54 48.05
CA LYS A 28 38.02 3.48 48.78
C LYS A 28 36.97 4.27 47.98
N MET A 29 35.73 3.92 48.31
CA MET A 29 34.50 4.71 48.23
C MET A 29 34.71 6.21 48.48
N VAL A 30 34.57 7.02 47.42
CA VAL A 30 34.29 8.46 47.48
C VAL A 30 33.01 8.68 46.67
N ARG A 31 32.02 9.36 47.27
CA ARG A 31 30.75 9.74 46.65
C ARG A 31 31.01 10.53 45.35
N GLU A 32 30.86 9.88 44.20
CA GLU A 32 30.87 10.56 42.91
C GLU A 32 29.44 10.88 42.43
N LYS A 33 29.29 12.12 41.98
CA LYS A 33 28.06 12.74 41.50
C LYS A 33 27.50 11.98 40.29
N SER A 34 26.17 11.94 40.20
CA SER A 34 25.35 11.53 39.04
C SER A 34 26.03 11.84 37.69
N PRO A 35 26.08 10.89 36.73
CA PRO A 35 26.66 11.16 35.42
C PRO A 35 25.74 12.11 34.64
N ARG A 36 26.29 13.27 34.28
CA ARG A 36 25.67 14.25 33.39
C ARG A 36 25.43 13.61 32.02
N VAL A 37 24.19 13.68 31.52
CA VAL A 37 23.87 13.36 30.12
C VAL A 37 24.68 14.31 29.21
N ALA A 38 25.67 13.77 28.50
CA ALA A 38 26.44 14.52 27.52
C ALA A 38 25.59 14.69 26.25
N LYS A 39 25.13 15.91 25.98
CA LYS A 39 24.61 16.33 24.68
C LYS A 39 25.81 16.78 23.83
N ALA A 40 26.18 16.02 22.81
CA ALA A 40 27.16 16.44 21.81
C ALA A 40 26.45 16.59 20.46
N ILE A 41 26.63 17.74 19.81
CA ILE A 41 26.23 18.00 18.42
C ILE A 41 27.52 18.37 17.69
N ASN A 42 27.90 17.61 16.66
CA ASN A 42 28.93 18.02 15.71
C ASN A 42 28.23 18.65 14.51
N ILE A 43 28.51 19.94 14.27
CA ILE A 43 28.12 20.63 13.04
C ILE A 43 29.32 20.50 12.09
N VAL A 44 29.19 19.69 11.04
CA VAL A 44 30.19 19.64 9.96
C VAL A 44 29.82 20.73 8.95
N GLY A 45 30.70 21.71 8.76
CA GLY A 45 30.48 22.83 7.84
C GLY A 45 30.57 22.41 6.38
N GLY A 46 29.53 22.73 5.61
CA GLY A 46 29.46 22.63 4.15
C GLY A 46 28.03 22.36 3.68
N ASP A 47 27.38 23.38 3.09
CA ASP A 47 26.09 23.50 2.35
C ASP A 47 24.85 22.65 2.73
N ASN A 48 24.95 21.71 3.66
CA ASN A 48 23.88 20.89 4.21
C ASN A 48 24.13 20.71 5.72
N CYS A 49 23.29 21.29 6.57
CA CYS A 49 23.39 21.11 8.02
C CYS A 49 22.78 19.76 8.44
N ALA A 50 23.62 18.89 9.02
CA ALA A 50 23.18 17.64 9.64
C ALA A 50 23.06 17.82 11.17
N LEU A 51 21.91 17.47 11.74
CA LEU A 51 21.67 17.51 13.19
C LEU A 51 21.85 16.10 13.76
N PHE A 52 22.76 15.94 14.72
CA PHE A 52 22.96 14.69 15.46
C PHE A 52 22.01 14.64 16.67
N VAL A 53 21.09 13.66 16.69
CA VAL A 53 20.24 13.41 17.87
C VAL A 53 20.76 12.17 18.59
N ALA A 54 21.48 12.37 19.69
CA ALA A 54 21.85 11.29 20.59
C ALA A 54 20.66 10.95 21.50
N THR A 55 20.22 9.68 21.52
CA THR A 55 19.28 9.20 22.54
C THR A 55 20.02 8.59 23.73
N CYS A 56 19.48 8.80 24.94
CA CYS A 56 20.11 8.59 26.25
C CYS A 56 20.95 7.31 26.42
N LEU A 57 22.03 7.44 27.20
CA LEU A 57 22.78 6.34 27.83
C LEU A 57 21.96 5.72 28.97
N ASP A 58 21.71 4.41 28.89
CA ASP A 58 21.25 3.59 30.01
C ASP A 58 22.48 3.23 30.88
N PRO A 59 22.45 3.42 32.21
CA PRO A 59 23.60 3.16 33.08
C PRO A 59 24.00 1.67 33.18
N TYR A 60 23.19 0.72 32.68
CA TYR A 60 23.52 -0.71 32.70
C TYR A 60 23.89 -1.30 31.33
N TYR A 61 23.49 -0.66 30.23
CA TYR A 61 23.75 -1.14 28.87
C TYR A 61 23.94 0.05 27.94
N GLY A 62 25.18 0.35 27.52
CA GLY A 62 25.53 1.53 26.72
C GLY A 62 24.69 1.77 25.43
N LEU A 63 24.86 2.98 24.87
CA LEU A 63 24.28 3.57 23.64
C LEU A 63 23.40 2.63 22.79
N ARG A 64 22.09 2.90 22.70
CA ARG A 64 21.18 2.08 21.86
C ARG A 64 20.76 2.68 20.52
N TYR A 65 20.72 4.00 20.30
CA TYR A 65 20.38 4.56 18.96
C TYR A 65 20.96 5.96 18.71
N ALA A 66 21.58 6.15 17.53
CA ALA A 66 22.01 7.44 16.99
C ALA A 66 21.35 7.65 15.62
N GLY A 67 20.88 8.86 15.34
CA GLY A 67 20.24 9.21 14.07
C GLY A 67 20.56 10.63 13.63
N TRP A 68 20.66 10.83 12.32
CA TRP A 68 20.88 12.12 11.67
C TRP A 68 19.55 12.70 11.17
N VAL A 69 19.31 13.99 11.40
CA VAL A 69 18.20 14.74 10.80
C VAL A 69 18.77 15.84 9.92
N TRP A 70 18.39 15.86 8.64
CA TRP A 70 18.76 16.91 7.70
C TRP A 70 17.78 18.08 7.82
N VAL A 71 18.30 19.29 8.03
CA VAL A 71 17.50 20.51 8.21
C VAL A 71 17.72 21.43 7.00
N LYS A 72 16.65 22.00 6.42
CA LYS A 72 16.77 22.91 5.27
C LYS A 72 17.40 24.26 5.67
N PRO A 73 18.25 24.87 4.82
CA PRO A 73 18.91 26.15 5.11
C PRO A 73 17.96 27.30 5.42
N ASP A 74 16.78 27.32 4.78
CA ASP A 74 15.79 28.40 4.95
C ASP A 74 15.18 28.44 6.36
N TRP A 75 15.31 27.38 7.17
CA TRP A 75 14.84 27.36 8.56
C TRP A 75 15.81 28.04 9.53
N ILE A 76 17.06 28.28 9.10
CA ILE A 76 18.12 28.92 9.90
C ILE A 76 18.09 30.45 9.70
N ARG A 77 17.53 30.94 8.59
CA ARG A 77 17.46 32.37 8.25
C ARG A 77 16.58 33.24 9.18
N ALA A 78 15.85 32.63 10.10
CA ALA A 78 15.04 33.33 11.11
C ALA A 78 15.81 33.68 12.40
N MET A 79 17.11 33.37 12.49
CA MET A 79 17.92 33.64 13.69
C MET A 79 18.81 34.87 13.52
N ASP A 80 18.68 35.83 14.43
CA ASP A 80 19.52 37.03 14.51
C ASP A 80 20.99 36.64 14.80
N ALA A 81 21.88 36.97 13.86
CA ALA A 81 23.27 36.50 13.82
C ALA A 81 24.09 36.90 15.05
N LYS A 82 23.68 37.95 15.78
CA LYS A 82 24.32 38.39 17.03
C LYS A 82 24.09 37.44 18.21
N SER A 83 23.05 36.61 18.18
CA SER A 83 22.76 35.63 19.24
C SER A 83 23.57 34.32 19.09
N PHE A 84 23.99 34.00 17.86
CA PHE A 84 24.63 32.71 17.53
C PHE A 84 26.08 32.61 18.04
N VAL A 85 26.81 33.73 18.10
CA VAL A 85 28.25 33.75 18.41
C VAL A 85 28.55 33.59 19.91
N ARG A 86 27.58 33.78 20.80
CA ARG A 86 27.85 33.90 22.26
C ARG A 86 27.63 32.63 23.09
N THR A 87 27.17 31.52 22.52
CA THR A 87 26.92 30.27 23.27
C THR A 87 27.10 29.02 22.43
N CYS A 88 28.34 28.64 22.12
CA CYS A 88 28.68 27.28 21.66
C CYS A 88 28.74 26.28 22.83
N SER A 89 27.83 26.42 23.79
CA SER A 89 27.76 25.58 24.99
C SER A 89 26.30 25.33 25.36
N ARG A 90 25.84 24.14 24.97
CA ARG A 90 24.82 23.27 25.59
C ARG A 90 23.39 23.13 25.06
N ASP A 91 22.79 23.98 24.22
CA ASP A 91 21.46 23.62 23.66
C ASP A 91 20.99 24.44 22.43
N ALA A 92 21.74 24.43 21.32
CA ALA A 92 21.39 25.19 20.11
C ALA A 92 20.00 24.81 19.52
N ILE A 93 19.57 23.56 19.69
CA ILE A 93 18.28 23.08 19.14
C ILE A 93 17.11 23.68 19.92
N SER A 94 17.23 23.87 21.23
CA SER A 94 16.16 24.46 22.05
C SER A 94 15.87 25.93 21.74
N TRP A 95 16.74 26.60 20.98
CA TRP A 95 16.53 27.98 20.49
C TRP A 95 15.66 28.06 19.23
N LEU A 96 15.39 26.93 18.57
CA LEU A 96 14.49 26.93 17.42
C LEU A 96 13.05 27.32 17.85
N PRO A 97 12.29 27.99 16.96
CA PRO A 97 10.87 28.25 17.19
C PRO A 97 10.09 26.96 17.42
N ASP A 98 9.03 27.05 18.22
CA ASP A 98 8.24 25.91 18.65
C ASP A 98 7.59 25.18 17.46
N GLU A 99 7.23 25.91 16.40
CA GLU A 99 6.70 25.34 15.16
C GLU A 99 7.73 24.48 14.42
N VAL A 100 9.00 24.88 14.45
CA VAL A 100 10.11 24.13 13.82
C VAL A 100 10.39 22.87 14.65
N LEU A 101 10.42 23.00 15.97
CA LEU A 101 10.58 21.86 16.88
C LEU A 101 9.43 20.86 16.74
N GLY A 102 8.19 21.34 16.66
CA GLY A 102 7.01 20.50 16.39
C GLY A 102 7.15 19.73 15.07
N LYS A 103 7.55 20.40 13.98
CA LYS A 103 7.79 19.73 12.68
C LYS A 103 8.91 18.68 12.75
N ILE A 104 10.00 18.97 13.46
CA ILE A 104 11.08 17.99 13.68
C ILE A 104 10.52 16.77 14.42
N LEU A 105 9.80 16.98 15.52
CA LEU A 105 9.23 15.88 16.30
C LEU A 105 8.19 15.07 15.52
N SER A 106 7.33 15.71 14.73
CA SER A 106 6.35 15.02 13.87
C SER A 106 7.00 14.22 12.73
N SER A 107 8.28 14.45 12.44
CA SER A 107 9.06 13.67 11.47
C SER A 107 9.77 12.46 12.09
N LEU A 108 9.79 12.37 13.42
CA LEU A 108 10.37 11.24 14.15
C LEU A 108 9.30 10.17 14.41
N SER A 109 9.74 8.93 14.69
CA SER A 109 8.82 7.94 15.24
C SER A 109 8.28 8.39 16.61
N THR A 110 7.07 7.99 16.97
CA THR A 110 6.45 8.36 18.26
C THR A 110 7.34 7.99 19.46
N LYS A 111 8.07 6.87 19.38
CA LYS A 111 9.04 6.48 20.41
C LYS A 111 10.21 7.45 20.52
N GLN A 112 10.78 7.89 19.40
CA GLN A 112 11.87 8.87 19.39
C GLN A 112 11.37 10.25 19.83
N ALA A 113 10.22 10.69 19.33
CA ALA A 113 9.63 11.96 19.73
C ALA A 113 9.32 11.98 21.24
N ALA A 114 8.73 10.92 21.78
CA ALA A 114 8.44 10.81 23.22
C ALA A 114 9.71 10.76 24.06
N SER A 115 10.80 10.14 23.58
CA SER A 115 12.07 10.10 24.32
C SER A 115 12.73 11.48 24.43
N THR A 116 12.47 12.41 23.51
CA THR A 116 12.96 13.79 23.64
C THR A 116 12.38 14.54 24.85
N SER A 117 11.23 14.10 25.38
CA SER A 117 10.56 14.74 26.53
C SER A 117 11.38 14.72 27.83
N VAL A 118 12.43 13.89 27.89
CA VAL A 118 13.37 13.83 29.03
C VAL A 118 14.50 14.87 28.93
N LEU A 119 14.69 15.49 27.76
CA LEU A 119 15.80 16.41 27.51
C LEU A 119 15.65 17.76 28.21
N SER A 120 14.41 18.28 28.31
CA SER A 120 14.06 19.48 29.08
C SER A 120 12.54 19.63 29.23
N LYS A 121 12.10 20.59 30.08
CA LYS A 121 10.68 20.96 30.18
C LYS A 121 10.11 21.48 28.86
N LYS A 122 10.92 22.16 28.03
CA LYS A 122 10.51 22.66 26.70
C LYS A 122 10.19 21.50 25.76
N TRP A 123 11.08 20.51 25.65
CA TRP A 123 10.84 19.33 24.80
C TRP A 123 9.64 18.50 25.25
N ARG A 124 9.38 18.44 26.56
CA ARG A 124 8.15 17.83 27.09
C ARG A 124 6.88 18.54 26.60
N TYR A 125 6.89 19.87 26.56
CA TYR A 125 5.78 20.66 26.01
C TYR A 125 5.70 20.52 24.49
N MET A 126 6.82 20.54 23.77
CA MET A 126 6.83 20.37 22.30
C MET A 126 6.22 19.05 21.84
N PHE A 127 6.30 17.99 22.65
CA PHE A 127 5.64 16.73 22.33
C PHE A 127 4.11 16.86 22.18
N THR A 128 3.47 17.85 22.82
CA THR A 128 2.03 18.08 22.64
C THR A 128 1.65 18.52 21.23
N LEU A 129 2.61 19.03 20.46
CA LEU A 129 2.43 19.43 19.05
C LEU A 129 2.53 18.25 18.08
N VAL A 130 2.94 17.06 18.57
CA VAL A 130 2.99 15.85 17.77
C VAL A 130 1.57 15.32 17.58
N ASP A 131 1.09 15.42 16.35
CA ASP A 131 -0.27 15.07 15.94
C ASP A 131 -0.38 13.69 15.25
N ASN A 132 0.76 13.03 15.03
CA ASN A 132 0.86 11.69 14.46
C ASN A 132 1.41 10.70 15.49
N LEU A 133 0.56 9.77 15.93
CA LEU A 133 0.92 8.75 16.91
C LEU A 133 0.94 7.37 16.25
N ASP A 134 2.06 6.67 16.34
CA ASP A 134 2.26 5.32 15.82
C ASP A 134 2.79 4.40 16.92
N PHE A 135 2.01 3.38 17.22
CA PHE A 135 2.29 2.41 18.28
C PHE A 135 2.40 1.00 17.69
N ASP A 136 3.55 0.35 17.91
CA ASP A 136 3.83 -1.02 17.48
C ASP A 136 4.33 -1.85 18.67
N ASP A 137 3.61 -2.92 18.99
CA ASP A 137 3.94 -3.80 20.13
C ASP A 137 4.98 -4.88 19.82
N SER A 138 5.41 -5.03 18.56
CA SER A 138 6.26 -6.14 18.11
C SER A 138 7.61 -6.26 18.80
N PHE A 139 8.10 -5.19 19.43
CA PHE A 139 9.40 -5.15 20.13
C PHE A 139 9.26 -5.03 21.66
N SER A 140 8.07 -5.27 22.21
CA SER A 140 7.78 -5.01 23.62
C SER A 140 6.93 -6.10 24.26
N ASN A 141 7.16 -6.35 25.55
CA ASN A 141 6.21 -7.13 26.35
C ASN A 141 4.95 -6.30 26.63
N ASN A 142 3.79 -6.93 26.80
CA ASN A 142 2.49 -6.25 26.89
C ASN A 142 2.45 -5.13 27.94
N ASN A 143 3.07 -5.33 29.10
CA ASN A 143 3.10 -4.34 30.19
C ASN A 143 3.97 -3.12 29.85
N SER A 144 5.10 -3.31 29.16
CA SER A 144 5.95 -2.19 28.76
C SER A 144 5.34 -1.40 27.61
N PHE A 145 4.66 -2.08 26.68
CA PHE A 145 3.88 -1.44 25.63
C PHE A 145 2.77 -0.55 26.20
N LYS A 146 1.93 -1.11 27.08
CA LYS A 146 0.86 -0.37 27.75
C LYS A 146 1.40 0.86 28.49
N SER A 147 2.42 0.69 29.31
CA SER A 147 3.05 1.78 30.06
C SER A 147 3.59 2.87 29.13
N PHE A 148 4.16 2.48 27.99
CA PHE A 148 4.63 3.43 26.98
C PHE A 148 3.48 4.21 26.33
N VAL A 149 2.41 3.54 25.91
CA VAL A 149 1.21 4.20 25.34
C VAL A 149 0.60 5.17 26.34
N ASP A 150 0.37 4.72 27.57
CA ASP A 150 -0.25 5.53 28.63
C ASP A 150 0.60 6.77 28.95
N ARG A 151 1.93 6.62 29.07
CA ARG A 151 2.86 7.75 29.27
C ARG A 151 2.86 8.70 28.08
N THR A 152 2.84 8.18 26.86
CA THR A 152 2.85 8.99 25.64
C THR A 152 1.58 9.84 25.53
N LEU A 153 0.42 9.24 25.80
CA LEU A 153 -0.86 9.98 25.80
C LEU A 153 -0.93 11.00 26.94
N ALA A 154 -0.36 10.68 28.11
CA ALA A 154 -0.25 11.64 29.21
C ALA A 154 0.66 12.83 28.86
N LEU A 155 1.76 12.59 28.12
CA LEU A 155 2.62 13.64 27.59
C LEU A 155 1.89 14.51 26.57
N GLN A 156 1.08 13.90 25.70
CA GLN A 156 0.33 14.60 24.66
C GLN A 156 -0.86 15.40 25.22
N ARG A 157 -1.27 15.15 26.48
CA ARG A 157 -2.44 15.77 27.13
C ARG A 157 -3.66 15.66 26.23
N ASP A 158 -4.57 16.63 26.20
CA ASP A 158 -5.78 16.60 25.36
C ASP A 158 -5.63 17.35 24.03
N PHE A 159 -4.41 17.45 23.52
CA PHE A 159 -4.19 18.06 22.21
C PHE A 159 -4.79 17.19 21.09
N PRO A 160 -5.26 17.79 19.99
CA PRO A 160 -5.82 17.06 18.87
C PRO A 160 -4.82 16.07 18.26
N ILE A 161 -5.30 14.88 17.93
CA ILE A 161 -4.52 13.87 17.20
C ILE A 161 -5.03 13.90 15.78
N LYS A 162 -4.17 14.09 14.77
CA LYS A 162 -4.60 14.02 13.36
C LYS A 162 -4.57 12.60 12.85
N LYS A 163 -3.50 11.85 13.15
CA LYS A 163 -3.30 10.48 12.70
C LYS A 163 -2.94 9.56 13.84
N PHE A 164 -3.57 8.40 13.87
CA PHE A 164 -3.32 7.35 14.85
C PHE A 164 -3.12 6.01 14.15
N SER A 165 -1.99 5.35 14.43
CA SER A 165 -1.65 4.01 13.98
C SER A 165 -1.42 3.11 15.19
N LEU A 166 -2.08 1.95 15.21
CA LEU A 166 -1.90 0.95 16.25
C LEU A 166 -1.71 -0.42 15.62
N LYS A 167 -0.54 -1.00 15.86
CA LYS A 167 -0.24 -2.39 15.57
C LYS A 167 -0.06 -3.15 16.88
N CYS A 168 -0.97 -4.09 17.14
CA CYS A 168 -0.91 -4.90 18.36
C CYS A 168 -1.30 -6.36 18.14
N HIS A 169 -0.75 -7.23 18.97
CA HIS A 169 -0.99 -8.66 19.05
C HIS A 169 -1.76 -8.94 20.34
N ILE A 170 -3.02 -9.33 20.19
CA ILE A 170 -3.89 -9.71 21.30
C ILE A 170 -3.73 -11.21 21.51
N ARG A 171 -3.20 -11.60 22.68
CA ARG A 171 -3.08 -13.02 23.05
C ARG A 171 -4.47 -13.61 23.25
N LYS A 172 -4.60 -14.91 22.94
CA LYS A 172 -5.85 -15.68 23.13
C LYS A 172 -6.36 -15.49 24.56
N ASP A 173 -7.66 -15.24 24.71
CA ASP A 173 -8.37 -15.11 25.99
C ASP A 173 -7.94 -13.91 26.88
N ASN A 174 -7.20 -12.94 26.32
CA ASN A 174 -6.81 -11.71 27.04
C ASN A 174 -7.86 -10.59 26.88
N GLU A 175 -9.03 -10.76 27.51
CA GLU A 175 -10.13 -9.79 27.47
C GLU A 175 -9.71 -8.40 28.02
N TRP A 176 -8.84 -8.35 29.03
CA TRP A 176 -8.31 -7.10 29.56
C TRP A 176 -7.58 -6.27 28.51
N GLN A 177 -6.79 -6.91 27.64
CA GLN A 177 -6.09 -6.24 26.54
C GLN A 177 -7.08 -5.73 25.48
N LYS A 178 -8.14 -6.50 25.19
CA LYS A 178 -9.20 -6.05 24.27
C LYS A 178 -9.91 -4.81 24.80
N VAL A 179 -10.28 -4.81 26.08
CA VAL A 179 -10.91 -3.67 26.75
C VAL A 179 -9.98 -2.46 26.77
N TYR A 180 -8.69 -2.66 27.06
CA TYR A 180 -7.69 -1.58 27.01
C TYR A 180 -7.58 -0.94 25.63
N VAL A 181 -7.42 -1.76 24.58
CA VAL A 181 -7.35 -1.27 23.20
C VAL A 181 -8.65 -0.57 22.78
N GLY A 182 -9.80 -1.09 23.19
CA GLY A 182 -11.10 -0.45 22.94
C GLY A 182 -11.17 0.95 23.58
N ARG A 183 -10.76 1.07 24.86
CA ARG A 183 -10.69 2.37 25.55
C ARG A 183 -9.71 3.34 24.89
N LEU A 184 -8.55 2.85 24.48
CA LEU A 184 -7.55 3.63 23.74
C LEU A 184 -8.14 4.20 22.44
N ILE A 185 -8.81 3.37 21.64
CA ILE A 185 -9.46 3.81 20.40
C ILE A 185 -10.55 4.84 20.70
N SER A 186 -11.43 4.59 21.67
CA SER A 186 -12.47 5.55 22.07
C SER A 186 -11.88 6.90 22.52
N HIS A 187 -10.76 6.86 23.23
CA HIS A 187 -10.06 8.06 23.70
C HIS A 187 -9.51 8.90 22.54
N VAL A 188 -8.87 8.25 21.57
CA VAL A 188 -8.35 8.92 20.37
C VAL A 188 -9.47 9.48 19.50
N VAL A 189 -10.57 8.74 19.33
CA VAL A 189 -11.73 9.20 18.56
C VAL A 189 -12.36 10.45 19.18
N LYS A 190 -12.47 10.52 20.52
CA LYS A 190 -12.97 11.70 21.23
C LYS A 190 -12.12 12.96 21.00
N ARG A 191 -10.87 12.81 20.56
CA ARG A 191 -9.95 13.92 20.24
C ARG A 191 -10.06 14.43 18.80
N GLY A 192 -11.06 13.97 18.04
CA GLY A 192 -11.32 14.47 16.70
C GLY A 192 -10.33 13.98 15.64
N VAL A 193 -9.87 12.74 15.76
CA VAL A 193 -8.91 12.14 14.82
C VAL A 193 -9.43 12.07 13.39
N LEU A 194 -8.54 12.34 12.44
CA LEU A 194 -8.84 12.36 11.01
C LEU A 194 -8.49 11.03 10.34
N GLU A 195 -7.40 10.39 10.76
CA GLU A 195 -6.92 9.13 10.19
C GLU A 195 -6.67 8.08 11.28
N ILE A 196 -7.27 6.90 11.12
CA ILE A 196 -7.02 5.75 11.98
C ILE A 196 -6.54 4.58 11.13
N GLU A 197 -5.42 3.97 11.53
CA GLU A 197 -4.95 2.68 11.03
C GLU A 197 -4.82 1.68 12.19
N LEU A 198 -5.60 0.60 12.14
CA LEU A 198 -5.57 -0.46 13.14
C LEU A 198 -5.10 -1.76 12.50
N ARG A 199 -4.03 -2.34 13.04
CA ARG A 199 -3.50 -3.65 12.67
C ARG A 199 -3.51 -4.54 13.92
N ILE A 200 -4.64 -5.17 14.19
CA ILE A 200 -4.87 -5.96 15.39
C ILE A 200 -4.85 -7.43 15.01
N LYS A 201 -3.82 -8.15 15.45
CA LYS A 201 -3.76 -9.61 15.32
C LYS A 201 -4.39 -10.23 16.55
N ASP A 202 -5.57 -10.81 16.39
CA ASP A 202 -6.31 -11.58 17.40
C ASP A 202 -6.63 -12.98 16.83
N ARG A 203 -6.79 -13.98 17.70
CA ARG A 203 -7.30 -15.31 17.31
C ARG A 203 -8.83 -15.35 17.19
N GLY A 204 -9.54 -14.30 17.62
CA GLY A 204 -11.01 -14.20 17.59
C GLY A 204 -11.53 -12.86 17.05
N PRO A 205 -12.86 -12.74 16.84
CA PRO A 205 -13.45 -11.53 16.27
C PRO A 205 -13.33 -10.38 17.25
N TYR A 206 -12.70 -9.30 16.82
CA TYR A 206 -12.49 -8.09 17.59
C TYR A 206 -13.65 -7.12 17.41
N ARG A 207 -14.25 -6.70 18.54
CA ARG A 207 -15.32 -5.71 18.55
C ARG A 207 -14.73 -4.33 18.73
N LEU A 208 -14.81 -3.52 17.68
CA LEU A 208 -14.41 -2.13 17.73
C LEU A 208 -15.43 -1.29 18.53
N PRO A 209 -14.98 -0.24 19.23
CA PRO A 209 -15.87 0.62 19.99
C PRO A 209 -16.85 1.36 19.08
N HIS A 210 -18.11 1.51 19.52
CA HIS A 210 -19.15 2.17 18.73
C HIS A 210 -18.82 3.64 18.40
N GLN A 211 -18.05 4.32 19.26
CA GLN A 211 -17.63 5.70 19.01
C GLN A 211 -16.82 5.84 17.72
N LEU A 212 -16.04 4.81 17.36
CA LEU A 212 -15.28 4.81 16.11
C LEU A 212 -16.20 4.95 14.90
N PHE A 213 -17.35 4.28 14.91
CA PHE A 213 -18.35 4.28 13.84
C PHE A 213 -19.36 5.42 13.92
N ALA A 214 -19.24 6.29 14.93
CA ALA A 214 -20.06 7.50 15.10
C ALA A 214 -19.21 8.78 14.98
N SER A 215 -17.96 8.66 14.50
CA SER A 215 -17.04 9.78 14.41
C SER A 215 -17.39 10.72 13.27
N LYS A 216 -17.52 12.01 13.58
CA LYS A 216 -17.79 13.08 12.59
C LYS A 216 -16.53 13.61 11.91
N THR A 217 -15.35 13.34 12.46
CA THR A 217 -14.06 13.91 11.99
C THR A 217 -13.27 12.95 11.12
N LEU A 218 -13.59 11.66 11.17
CA LEU A 218 -12.77 10.62 10.55
C LEU A 218 -12.89 10.68 9.02
N VAL A 219 -11.75 10.86 8.35
CA VAL A 219 -11.62 10.94 6.89
C VAL A 219 -11.07 9.64 6.30
N ARG A 220 -10.15 8.97 7.01
CA ARG A 220 -9.53 7.71 6.59
C ARG A 220 -9.59 6.67 7.70
N LEU A 221 -10.14 5.50 7.38
CA LEU A 221 -10.20 4.36 8.29
C LEU A 221 -9.61 3.12 7.61
N SER A 222 -8.55 2.58 8.20
CA SER A 222 -7.92 1.33 7.77
C SER A 222 -7.98 0.30 8.89
N LEU A 223 -8.68 -0.80 8.66
CA LEU A 223 -8.88 -1.89 9.60
C LEU A 223 -8.25 -3.17 9.05
N ARG A 224 -7.19 -3.66 9.71
CA ARG A 224 -6.58 -4.97 9.46
C ARG A 224 -6.73 -5.82 10.71
N LEU A 225 -7.90 -6.43 10.85
CA LEU A 225 -8.27 -7.21 12.02
C LEU A 225 -9.43 -8.14 11.69
N PHE A 226 -9.61 -9.15 12.53
CA PHE A 226 -10.77 -10.01 12.43
C PHE A 226 -12.01 -9.26 12.94
N LEU A 227 -12.80 -8.64 12.05
CA LEU A 227 -13.89 -7.74 12.47
C LEU A 227 -15.08 -8.54 13.01
N GLY A 228 -15.47 -8.26 14.25
CA GLY A 228 -16.70 -8.79 14.84
C GLY A 228 -17.96 -8.11 14.32
N LYS A 229 -19.07 -8.27 15.07
CA LYS A 229 -20.34 -7.60 14.78
C LYS A 229 -20.17 -6.07 14.79
N LEU A 230 -20.59 -5.41 13.71
CA LEU A 230 -20.70 -3.95 13.65
C LEU A 230 -21.78 -3.43 14.62
N PRO A 231 -21.66 -2.19 15.12
CA PRO A 231 -22.75 -1.57 15.87
C PRO A 231 -24.01 -1.44 15.01
N SER A 232 -25.18 -1.35 15.67
CA SER A 232 -26.48 -1.20 15.01
C SER A 232 -26.61 0.11 14.23
N PHE A 233 -25.85 1.13 14.60
CA PHE A 233 -25.83 2.45 13.98
C PHE A 233 -24.40 2.80 13.54
N VAL A 234 -24.26 3.25 12.30
CA VAL A 234 -23.01 3.73 11.71
C VAL A 234 -23.28 5.11 11.11
N SER A 235 -22.48 6.10 11.49
CA SER A 235 -22.51 7.45 10.96
C SER A 235 -21.10 8.02 10.91
N LEU A 236 -20.55 8.05 9.70
CA LEU A 236 -19.20 8.49 9.37
C LEU A 236 -19.30 9.53 8.25
N PRO A 237 -19.86 10.72 8.53
CA PRO A 237 -20.25 11.70 7.51
C PRO A 237 -19.07 12.33 6.75
N SER A 238 -17.85 12.22 7.28
CA SER A 238 -16.63 12.80 6.68
C SER A 238 -15.70 11.75 6.05
N LEU A 239 -16.09 10.46 6.10
CA LEU A 239 -15.21 9.37 5.71
C LEU A 239 -15.13 9.25 4.19
N LYS A 240 -13.92 9.44 3.65
CA LYS A 240 -13.62 9.34 2.22
C LYS A 240 -12.92 8.05 1.83
N PHE A 241 -12.13 7.49 2.74
CA PHE A 241 -11.31 6.31 2.48
C PHE A 241 -11.56 5.23 3.52
N LEU A 242 -11.97 4.05 3.06
CA LEU A 242 -12.22 2.90 3.92
C LEU A 242 -11.47 1.67 3.39
N TYR A 243 -10.58 1.13 4.21
CA TYR A 243 -9.88 -0.13 3.95
C TYR A 243 -10.24 -1.13 5.04
N ILE A 244 -10.71 -2.31 4.65
CA ILE A 244 -11.07 -3.40 5.56
C ILE A 244 -10.44 -4.70 5.06
N ASP A 245 -9.48 -5.22 5.81
CA ASP A 245 -9.02 -6.61 5.72
C ASP A 245 -9.76 -7.41 6.78
N ALA A 246 -10.90 -7.97 6.38
CA ALA A 246 -11.82 -8.70 7.24
C ALA A 246 -11.73 -10.20 6.98
N ILE A 247 -11.57 -10.93 8.08
CA ILE A 247 -11.93 -12.34 8.16
C ILE A 247 -13.41 -12.35 8.64
N VAL A 248 -14.30 -13.11 7.99
CA VAL A 248 -15.74 -13.31 8.30
C VAL A 248 -16.69 -12.08 8.31
N VAL A 249 -17.59 -12.04 7.32
CA VAL A 249 -18.90 -11.38 7.41
C VAL A 249 -19.94 -12.47 7.69
N LYS A 250 -20.48 -12.50 8.92
CA LYS A 250 -21.48 -13.51 9.35
C LYS A 250 -22.94 -13.05 9.19
N HIS A 251 -23.15 -11.85 8.66
CA HIS A 251 -24.47 -11.25 8.56
C HIS A 251 -24.65 -10.58 7.21
N GLU A 252 -25.75 -10.94 6.56
CA GLU A 252 -26.37 -10.15 5.50
C GLU A 252 -26.52 -8.70 6.00
N ASP A 253 -26.29 -7.72 5.12
CA ASP A 253 -26.40 -6.27 5.34
C ASP A 253 -25.26 -5.52 6.03
N LEU A 254 -24.16 -6.15 6.48
CA LEU A 254 -23.09 -5.38 7.15
C LEU A 254 -22.49 -4.31 6.23
N LEU A 255 -22.20 -4.66 4.98
CA LEU A 255 -21.63 -3.74 4.02
C LEU A 255 -22.64 -2.64 3.65
N CYS A 256 -23.91 -3.00 3.45
CA CYS A 256 -24.99 -2.05 3.16
C CYS A 256 -25.13 -1.01 4.28
N LYS A 257 -25.15 -1.44 5.55
CA LYS A 257 -25.22 -0.54 6.72
C LYS A 257 -24.01 0.38 6.83
N LEU A 258 -22.83 -0.16 6.53
CA LEU A 258 -21.59 0.62 6.55
C LEU A 258 -21.58 1.69 5.44
N LEU A 259 -21.97 1.33 4.22
CA LEU A 259 -22.06 2.25 3.09
C LEU A 259 -23.14 3.32 3.31
N ALA A 260 -24.32 2.95 3.82
CA ALA A 260 -25.36 3.90 4.17
C ALA A 260 -24.92 4.92 5.23
N GLY A 261 -24.03 4.51 6.15
CA GLY A 261 -23.45 5.38 7.16
C GLY A 261 -22.31 6.28 6.66
N CYS A 262 -21.81 6.08 5.44
CA CYS A 262 -20.65 6.79 4.87
C CYS A 262 -21.03 7.52 3.56
N PRO A 263 -21.81 8.62 3.62
CA PRO A 263 -22.41 9.26 2.44
C PRO A 263 -21.41 9.94 1.49
N VAL A 264 -20.18 10.19 1.92
CA VAL A 264 -19.13 10.87 1.13
C VAL A 264 -17.95 9.94 0.79
N LEU A 265 -18.15 8.62 0.90
CA LEU A 265 -17.10 7.63 0.68
C LEU A 265 -16.66 7.65 -0.78
N GLU A 266 -15.38 7.92 -1.04
CA GLU A 266 -14.80 8.00 -2.38
C GLU A 266 -14.04 6.71 -2.75
N GLU A 267 -13.42 6.04 -1.79
CA GLU A 267 -12.62 4.83 -1.99
C GLU A 267 -12.90 3.74 -0.95
N LEU A 268 -13.21 2.55 -1.45
CA LEU A 268 -13.46 1.35 -0.66
C LEU A 268 -12.55 0.21 -1.10
N SER A 269 -11.85 -0.38 -0.14
CA SER A 269 -11.03 -1.57 -0.35
C SER A 269 -11.39 -2.66 0.65
N LEU A 270 -11.80 -3.80 0.13
CA LEU A 270 -12.25 -4.96 0.89
C LEU A 270 -11.36 -6.16 0.57
N LEU A 271 -10.65 -6.68 1.57
CA LEU A 271 -10.03 -7.99 1.51
C LEU A 271 -10.87 -8.95 2.36
N LEU A 272 -11.62 -9.80 1.68
CA LEU A 272 -12.63 -10.69 2.25
C LEU A 272 -12.09 -12.11 2.32
N LYS A 273 -11.88 -12.58 3.56
CA LYS A 273 -11.52 -13.96 3.88
C LYS A 273 -12.75 -14.62 4.51
N CYS A 274 -13.66 -15.16 3.70
CA CYS A 274 -14.98 -15.62 4.12
C CYS A 274 -15.13 -17.14 4.30
N ILE A 275 -16.09 -17.51 5.18
CA ILE A 275 -16.62 -18.87 5.40
C ILE A 275 -18.18 -18.81 5.35
N SER A 276 -18.80 -17.65 5.08
CA SER A 276 -20.27 -17.48 5.06
C SER A 276 -20.77 -16.33 4.16
N ILE A 277 -22.10 -16.26 4.04
CA ILE A 277 -22.95 -15.55 3.07
C ILE A 277 -22.62 -14.05 2.90
N MET A 278 -22.67 -13.59 1.66
CA MET A 278 -22.29 -12.24 1.22
C MET A 278 -23.45 -11.23 1.26
N PRO A 279 -23.16 -9.92 1.25
CA PRO A 279 -24.15 -8.93 0.85
C PRO A 279 -24.50 -9.11 -0.62
N ASN A 280 -25.79 -9.14 -0.95
CA ASN A 280 -26.27 -9.33 -2.32
C ASN A 280 -26.05 -8.11 -3.22
N THR A 281 -25.82 -6.91 -2.63
CA THR A 281 -25.71 -5.65 -3.38
C THR A 281 -24.71 -4.69 -2.75
N ILE A 282 -23.89 -4.05 -3.59
CA ILE A 282 -23.04 -2.90 -3.25
C ILE A 282 -23.60 -1.69 -3.97
N SER A 283 -24.25 -0.79 -3.23
CA SER A 283 -24.80 0.46 -3.76
C SER A 283 -24.19 1.67 -3.05
N SER A 284 -23.75 2.65 -3.82
CA SER A 284 -23.23 3.92 -3.30
C SER A 284 -23.15 4.97 -4.42
N PRO A 285 -23.77 6.16 -4.23
CA PRO A 285 -23.68 7.23 -5.21
C PRO A 285 -22.36 8.00 -5.17
N SER A 286 -21.60 7.95 -4.07
CA SER A 286 -20.37 8.74 -3.90
C SER A 286 -19.09 8.01 -4.29
N LEU A 287 -19.15 6.68 -4.39
CA LEU A 287 -17.98 5.82 -4.52
C LEU A 287 -17.34 5.93 -5.92
N LYS A 288 -16.06 6.27 -5.95
CA LYS A 288 -15.27 6.43 -7.19
C LYS A 288 -14.31 5.27 -7.43
N ARG A 289 -13.82 4.63 -6.37
CA ARG A 289 -12.85 3.52 -6.46
C ARG A 289 -13.27 2.36 -5.57
N LEU A 290 -13.37 1.17 -6.15
CA LEU A 290 -13.71 -0.06 -5.47
C LEU A 290 -12.64 -1.12 -5.72
N SER A 291 -12.11 -1.70 -4.65
CA SER A 291 -11.29 -2.91 -4.72
C SER A 291 -11.89 -4.00 -3.86
N VAL A 292 -12.16 -5.16 -4.44
CA VAL A 292 -12.72 -6.32 -3.74
C VAL A 292 -11.85 -7.53 -4.03
N HIS A 293 -11.32 -8.14 -2.97
CA HIS A 293 -10.42 -9.28 -3.03
C HIS A 293 -10.99 -10.43 -2.20
N TYR A 294 -11.33 -11.55 -2.84
CA TYR A 294 -11.80 -12.77 -2.19
C TYR A 294 -10.69 -13.81 -2.09
N THR A 295 -10.39 -14.28 -0.88
CA THR A 295 -9.37 -15.32 -0.68
C THR A 295 -9.96 -16.73 -0.59
N CYS A 296 -11.28 -16.86 -0.54
CA CYS A 296 -12.00 -18.11 -0.28
C CYS A 296 -13.11 -18.31 -1.31
N ARG A 297 -13.46 -19.57 -1.56
CA ARG A 297 -14.60 -19.91 -2.41
C ARG A 297 -15.91 -19.68 -1.64
N ILE A 298 -16.89 -19.09 -2.30
CA ILE A 298 -18.22 -18.80 -1.74
C ILE A 298 -19.21 -19.59 -2.60
N PHE A 299 -20.08 -20.36 -1.94
CA PHE A 299 -21.11 -21.16 -2.62
C PHE A 299 -22.43 -20.40 -2.57
N ASN A 300 -23.20 -20.47 -3.67
CA ASN A 300 -24.53 -19.88 -3.80
C ASN A 300 -24.59 -18.37 -3.46
N SER A 301 -23.66 -17.61 -4.02
CA SER A 301 -23.59 -16.16 -3.83
C SER A 301 -23.86 -15.42 -5.12
N SER A 302 -24.65 -14.35 -5.02
CA SER A 302 -24.87 -13.36 -6.07
C SER A 302 -24.32 -12.01 -5.62
N LEU A 303 -23.90 -11.16 -6.57
CA LEU A 303 -23.47 -9.80 -6.25
C LEU A 303 -23.96 -8.81 -7.30
N SER A 304 -24.69 -7.82 -6.84
CA SER A 304 -25.14 -6.69 -7.64
C SER A 304 -24.30 -5.45 -7.35
N PHE A 305 -24.01 -4.68 -8.39
CA PHE A 305 -23.35 -3.39 -8.32
C PHE A 305 -24.32 -2.29 -8.73
N ASP A 306 -24.48 -1.29 -7.88
CA ASP A 306 -25.21 -0.06 -8.19
C ASP A 306 -24.34 1.15 -7.84
N LEU A 307 -23.37 1.41 -8.72
CA LEU A 307 -22.28 2.36 -8.49
C LEU A 307 -22.14 3.27 -9.72
N PRO A 308 -23.11 4.19 -9.95
CA PRO A 308 -23.17 4.99 -11.18
C PRO A 308 -21.96 5.90 -11.38
N ASN A 309 -21.30 6.33 -10.30
CA ASN A 309 -20.14 7.23 -10.33
C ASN A 309 -18.78 6.50 -10.14
N LEU A 310 -18.75 5.17 -10.23
CA LEU A 310 -17.53 4.40 -10.07
C LEU A 310 -16.62 4.59 -11.28
N VAL A 311 -15.37 4.96 -11.06
CA VAL A 311 -14.36 5.19 -12.10
C VAL A 311 -13.34 4.05 -12.17
N TYR A 312 -13.10 3.37 -11.05
CA TYR A 312 -12.12 2.29 -10.94
C TYR A 312 -12.70 1.08 -10.20
N LEU A 313 -12.62 -0.09 -10.84
CA LEU A 313 -12.97 -1.38 -10.28
C LEU A 313 -11.76 -2.31 -10.28
N ASN A 314 -11.47 -2.91 -9.14
CA ASN A 314 -10.54 -4.02 -9.01
C ASN A 314 -11.25 -5.18 -8.33
N TYR A 315 -11.53 -6.23 -9.10
CA TYR A 315 -12.18 -7.44 -8.63
C TYR A 315 -11.18 -8.58 -8.74
N SER A 316 -10.87 -9.22 -7.61
CA SER A 316 -9.95 -10.35 -7.57
C SER A 316 -10.50 -11.45 -6.65
N GLY A 317 -10.37 -12.71 -7.04
CA GLY A 317 -10.83 -13.85 -6.26
C GLY A 317 -11.76 -14.78 -7.03
N PHE A 318 -12.55 -15.61 -6.34
CA PHE A 318 -13.47 -16.52 -7.02
C PHE A 318 -14.65 -15.74 -7.65
N SER A 319 -15.07 -16.11 -8.85
CA SER A 319 -16.34 -15.64 -9.41
C SER A 319 -17.49 -16.25 -8.64
N LEU A 320 -18.58 -15.49 -8.61
CA LEU A 320 -19.80 -15.84 -7.92
C LEU A 320 -20.72 -16.61 -8.87
N CYS A 321 -21.86 -17.07 -8.36
CA CYS A 321 -22.84 -17.80 -9.18
C CYS A 321 -23.39 -16.91 -10.30
N ASP A 322 -23.71 -15.67 -9.97
CA ASP A 322 -24.32 -14.69 -10.86
C ASP A 322 -24.08 -13.24 -10.40
N TYR A 323 -24.32 -12.31 -11.33
CA TYR A 323 -24.26 -10.86 -11.11
C TYR A 323 -25.57 -10.23 -11.61
N PRO A 324 -26.66 -10.24 -10.82
CA PRO A 324 -28.00 -9.93 -11.32
C PRO A 324 -28.14 -8.51 -11.90
N GLN A 325 -27.55 -7.52 -11.24
CA GLN A 325 -27.61 -6.12 -11.64
C GLN A 325 -26.22 -5.50 -11.57
N VAL A 326 -25.76 -4.91 -12.68
CA VAL A 326 -24.43 -4.29 -12.77
C VAL A 326 -24.54 -2.90 -13.41
N ASN A 327 -24.80 -1.90 -12.58
CA ASN A 327 -24.77 -0.48 -12.96
C ASN A 327 -23.39 0.11 -12.64
N LEU A 328 -22.59 0.28 -13.70
CA LEU A 328 -21.21 0.79 -13.68
C LEU A 328 -20.99 1.80 -14.82
N GLU A 329 -21.95 2.69 -15.06
CA GLU A 329 -22.00 3.55 -16.25
C GLU A 329 -20.77 4.46 -16.43
N SER A 330 -20.21 4.99 -15.34
CA SER A 330 -19.03 5.89 -15.35
C SER A 330 -17.68 5.17 -15.29
N LEU A 331 -17.64 3.85 -15.43
CA LEU A 331 -16.42 3.07 -15.20
C LEU A 331 -15.39 3.28 -16.31
N ILE A 332 -14.17 3.68 -15.93
CA ILE A 332 -13.06 3.94 -16.85
C ILE A 332 -12.05 2.78 -16.84
N GLU A 333 -11.71 2.26 -15.67
CA GLU A 333 -10.71 1.18 -15.51
C GLU A 333 -11.29 0.00 -14.73
N ALA A 334 -11.20 -1.20 -15.31
CA ALA A 334 -11.57 -2.45 -14.69
C ALA A 334 -10.40 -3.43 -14.65
N LYS A 335 -10.18 -4.04 -13.48
CA LYS A 335 -9.27 -5.18 -13.30
C LYS A 335 -10.08 -6.38 -12.83
N LEU A 336 -10.10 -7.43 -13.64
CA LEU A 336 -10.68 -8.72 -13.28
C LEU A 336 -9.55 -9.73 -13.13
N ASP A 337 -9.45 -10.30 -11.94
CA ASP A 337 -8.49 -11.34 -11.61
C ASP A 337 -9.16 -12.50 -10.90
N PHE A 338 -9.77 -13.40 -11.68
CA PHE A 338 -10.46 -14.55 -11.11
C PHE A 338 -9.47 -15.61 -10.62
N HIS A 339 -9.84 -16.34 -9.58
CA HIS A 339 -9.12 -17.54 -9.18
C HIS A 339 -9.53 -18.74 -10.06
N PRO A 340 -8.63 -19.72 -10.25
CA PRO A 340 -8.88 -20.93 -11.05
C PRO A 340 -10.18 -21.66 -10.65
N PRO A 341 -10.77 -22.42 -11.59
CA PRO A 341 -12.12 -22.94 -11.43
C PRO A 341 -12.28 -23.83 -10.20
N GLY A 342 -13.52 -23.86 -9.72
CA GLY A 342 -14.04 -24.99 -8.94
C GLY A 342 -15.33 -25.46 -9.58
N VAL A 343 -15.86 -26.55 -9.05
CA VAL A 343 -16.85 -27.47 -9.67
C VAL A 343 -18.24 -26.84 -10.03
N ALA A 344 -18.46 -25.54 -9.83
CA ALA A 344 -19.77 -24.90 -9.97
C ALA A 344 -19.95 -24.15 -11.31
N LYS A 345 -21.19 -24.07 -11.79
CA LYS A 345 -21.61 -23.25 -12.94
C LYS A 345 -21.59 -21.77 -12.52
N GLU A 346 -20.54 -21.06 -12.91
CA GLU A 346 -20.32 -19.64 -12.62
C GLU A 346 -20.70 -18.82 -13.87
N ASP A 347 -21.57 -17.80 -13.73
CA ASP A 347 -21.94 -16.91 -14.83
C ASP A 347 -21.39 -15.49 -14.60
N VAL A 348 -20.42 -15.10 -15.41
CA VAL A 348 -19.78 -13.78 -15.35
C VAL A 348 -20.31 -12.82 -16.42
N MET A 349 -21.27 -13.23 -17.26
CA MET A 349 -21.70 -12.47 -18.43
C MET A 349 -22.22 -11.08 -18.05
N ASN A 350 -23.11 -10.99 -17.06
CA ASN A 350 -23.64 -9.70 -16.62
C ASN A 350 -22.56 -8.76 -16.09
N LEU A 351 -21.51 -9.29 -15.47
CA LEU A 351 -20.36 -8.48 -15.06
C LEU A 351 -19.58 -7.95 -16.27
N VAL A 352 -19.35 -8.80 -17.27
CA VAL A 352 -18.69 -8.41 -18.54
C VAL A 352 -19.52 -7.35 -19.28
N MET A 353 -20.85 -7.53 -19.33
CA MET A 353 -21.78 -6.54 -19.89
C MET A 353 -21.74 -5.21 -19.15
N GLY A 354 -21.66 -5.25 -17.81
CA GLY A 354 -21.58 -4.05 -16.98
C GLY A 354 -20.30 -3.24 -17.16
N ILE A 355 -19.18 -3.87 -17.53
CA ILE A 355 -17.89 -3.18 -17.75
C ILE A 355 -17.64 -2.80 -19.22
N ARG A 356 -18.63 -2.92 -20.11
CA ARG A 356 -18.46 -2.68 -21.56
C ARG A 356 -17.96 -1.28 -21.95
N ASN A 357 -18.17 -0.29 -21.08
CA ASN A 357 -17.86 1.13 -21.35
C ASN A 357 -16.42 1.54 -20.96
N VAL A 358 -15.60 0.63 -20.43
CA VAL A 358 -14.26 0.96 -19.93
C VAL A 358 -13.30 1.39 -21.03
N GLU A 359 -12.35 2.25 -20.67
CA GLU A 359 -11.19 2.60 -21.50
C GLU A 359 -10.00 1.68 -21.27
N ILE A 360 -9.89 1.12 -20.07
CA ILE A 360 -8.79 0.27 -19.64
C ILE A 360 -9.34 -1.01 -19.03
N LEU A 361 -9.03 -2.14 -19.63
CA LEU A 361 -9.42 -3.46 -19.15
C LEU A 361 -8.19 -4.31 -18.86
N HIS A 362 -8.12 -4.87 -17.65
CA HIS A 362 -7.11 -5.86 -17.30
C HIS A 362 -7.79 -7.19 -16.97
N LEU A 363 -7.44 -8.22 -17.71
CA LEU A 363 -7.87 -9.60 -17.49
C LEU A 363 -6.66 -10.44 -17.06
N SER A 364 -6.81 -11.21 -15.99
CA SER A 364 -5.85 -12.25 -15.65
C SER A 364 -6.08 -13.51 -16.50
N PRO A 365 -5.10 -14.44 -16.57
CA PRO A 365 -5.27 -15.70 -17.30
C PRO A 365 -6.49 -16.51 -16.86
N ALA A 366 -6.77 -16.54 -15.56
CA ALA A 366 -7.95 -17.21 -15.04
C ALA A 366 -9.24 -16.42 -15.30
N SER A 367 -9.18 -15.10 -15.48
CA SER A 367 -10.35 -14.35 -15.98
C SER A 367 -10.67 -14.64 -17.44
N VAL A 368 -9.65 -14.74 -18.28
CA VAL A 368 -9.80 -15.10 -19.70
C VAL A 368 -10.42 -16.48 -19.87
N ASP A 369 -9.97 -17.48 -19.10
CA ASP A 369 -10.53 -18.84 -19.13
C ASP A 369 -12.03 -18.86 -18.76
N LYS A 370 -12.49 -17.97 -17.88
CA LYS A 370 -13.94 -17.91 -17.54
C LYS A 370 -14.75 -17.21 -18.61
N ILE A 371 -14.21 -16.14 -19.18
CA ILE A 371 -14.92 -15.35 -20.21
C ILE A 371 -14.98 -16.13 -21.53
N CYS A 372 -14.00 -16.98 -21.84
CA CYS A 372 -13.97 -17.70 -23.11
C CYS A 372 -15.14 -18.69 -23.30
N TYR A 373 -15.87 -19.06 -22.23
CA TYR A 373 -17.09 -19.87 -22.34
C TYR A 373 -18.29 -19.11 -22.94
N PHE A 374 -18.19 -17.78 -23.11
CA PHE A 374 -19.29 -16.91 -23.53
C PHE A 374 -19.01 -16.20 -24.87
N TYR A 375 -18.26 -16.86 -25.78
CA TYR A 375 -17.73 -16.26 -27.02
C TYR A 375 -18.79 -15.59 -27.91
N ASP A 376 -20.01 -16.10 -27.97
CA ASP A 376 -21.09 -15.57 -28.82
C ASP A 376 -21.84 -14.36 -28.24
N GLY A 377 -21.63 -14.02 -26.96
CA GLY A 377 -22.40 -12.99 -26.28
C GLY A 377 -21.59 -11.78 -25.80
N LEU A 378 -20.33 -11.65 -26.23
CA LEU A 378 -19.46 -10.57 -25.77
C LEU A 378 -20.00 -9.19 -26.19
N PRO A 379 -20.03 -8.21 -25.27
CA PRO A 379 -20.39 -6.85 -25.63
C PRO A 379 -19.38 -6.21 -26.57
N VAL A 380 -19.81 -5.18 -27.29
CA VAL A 380 -18.91 -4.29 -28.02
C VAL A 380 -18.33 -3.27 -27.03
N PHE A 381 -17.00 -3.17 -26.99
CA PHE A 381 -16.24 -2.26 -26.15
C PHE A 381 -15.88 -0.98 -26.92
N ASN A 382 -16.85 -0.09 -27.09
CA ASN A 382 -16.72 1.12 -27.93
C ASN A 382 -15.70 2.17 -27.43
N SER A 383 -15.29 2.05 -26.16
CA SER A 383 -14.37 2.99 -25.50
C SER A 383 -13.02 2.38 -25.14
N LEU A 384 -12.83 1.06 -25.34
CA LEU A 384 -11.63 0.38 -24.87
C LEU A 384 -10.41 0.79 -25.72
N VAL A 385 -9.46 1.43 -25.06
CA VAL A 385 -8.19 1.90 -25.66
C VAL A 385 -7.03 1.00 -25.23
N ARG A 386 -7.08 0.47 -24.01
CA ARG A 386 -6.00 -0.32 -23.42
C ARG A 386 -6.50 -1.66 -22.87
N LEU A 387 -6.00 -2.75 -23.43
CA LEU A 387 -6.29 -4.11 -22.99
C LEU A 387 -5.03 -4.76 -22.43
N SER A 388 -5.09 -5.24 -21.19
CA SER A 388 -4.11 -6.15 -20.64
C SER A 388 -4.71 -7.54 -20.57
N PHE A 389 -4.05 -8.49 -21.20
CA PHE A 389 -4.54 -9.81 -21.47
C PHE A 389 -3.49 -10.84 -21.04
N GLY A 390 -3.89 -11.84 -20.27
CA GLY A 390 -3.07 -13.01 -19.97
C GLY A 390 -3.85 -14.27 -20.32
N CYS A 391 -3.18 -15.33 -20.74
CA CYS A 391 -3.84 -16.53 -21.22
C CYS A 391 -3.06 -17.80 -20.83
N MET A 392 -3.76 -18.92 -20.71
CA MET A 392 -3.16 -20.23 -20.41
C MET A 392 -3.32 -21.25 -21.55
N ASP A 393 -4.25 -21.04 -22.49
CA ASP A 393 -4.62 -22.06 -23.48
C ASP A 393 -5.08 -21.47 -24.83
N LYS A 394 -5.39 -22.33 -25.80
CA LYS A 394 -5.83 -21.91 -27.13
C LYS A 394 -7.14 -21.10 -27.10
N ARG A 395 -8.09 -21.45 -26.24
CA ARG A 395 -9.43 -20.83 -26.17
C ARG A 395 -9.35 -19.36 -25.77
N GLY A 396 -8.42 -19.02 -24.88
CA GLY A 396 -8.21 -17.62 -24.54
C GLY A 396 -7.66 -16.80 -25.72
N TRP A 397 -6.81 -17.36 -26.59
CA TRP A 397 -6.36 -16.66 -27.79
C TRP A 397 -7.50 -16.41 -28.79
N GLU A 398 -8.46 -17.33 -28.90
CA GLU A 398 -9.70 -17.12 -29.66
C GLU A 398 -10.55 -15.98 -29.04
N LEU A 399 -10.60 -15.91 -27.70
CA LEU A 399 -11.21 -14.76 -27.01
C LEU A 399 -10.51 -13.44 -27.33
N LEU A 400 -9.17 -13.41 -27.41
CA LEU A 400 -8.43 -12.20 -27.79
C LEU A 400 -8.82 -11.74 -29.20
N ALA A 401 -8.92 -12.65 -30.17
CA ALA A 401 -9.36 -12.33 -31.52
C ALA A 401 -10.77 -11.70 -31.51
N ASN A 402 -11.69 -12.26 -30.73
CA ASN A 402 -13.03 -11.68 -30.57
C ASN A 402 -13.00 -10.31 -29.88
N LEU A 403 -12.20 -10.13 -28.83
CA LEU A 403 -12.04 -8.83 -28.16
C LEU A 403 -11.48 -7.77 -29.11
N LEU A 404 -10.50 -8.11 -29.96
CA LEU A 404 -9.97 -7.21 -30.99
C LEU A 404 -11.07 -6.76 -31.97
N LYS A 405 -11.89 -7.71 -32.43
CA LYS A 405 -13.03 -7.40 -33.31
C LYS A 405 -14.09 -6.51 -32.64
N HIS A 406 -14.31 -6.72 -31.34
CA HIS A 406 -15.31 -5.98 -30.56
C HIS A 406 -14.77 -4.69 -29.93
N SER A 407 -13.51 -4.31 -30.18
CA SER A 407 -12.86 -3.14 -29.57
C SER A 407 -12.27 -2.21 -30.65
N PRO A 408 -13.10 -1.44 -31.37
CA PRO A 408 -12.67 -0.69 -32.56
C PRO A 408 -11.66 0.42 -32.27
N LYS A 409 -11.54 0.88 -31.02
CA LYS A 409 -10.60 1.94 -30.59
C LYS A 409 -9.37 1.41 -29.85
N LEU A 410 -9.15 0.09 -29.86
CA LEU A 410 -8.05 -0.49 -29.10
C LEU A 410 -6.70 -0.11 -29.74
N GLU A 411 -5.89 0.65 -29.01
CA GLU A 411 -4.57 1.10 -29.46
C GLU A 411 -3.43 0.39 -28.73
N ASN A 412 -3.62 0.04 -27.45
CA ASN A 412 -2.57 -0.59 -26.65
C ASN A 412 -2.99 -1.98 -26.19
N LEU A 413 -2.21 -2.97 -26.60
CA LEU A 413 -2.36 -4.35 -26.16
C LEU A 413 -1.17 -4.74 -25.28
N THR A 414 -1.45 -5.20 -24.06
CA THR A 414 -0.46 -5.76 -23.16
C THR A 414 -0.69 -7.25 -23.01
N ILE A 415 0.28 -8.08 -23.37
CA ILE A 415 0.23 -9.54 -23.25
C ILE A 415 1.08 -9.98 -22.06
N LYS A 416 0.46 -10.69 -21.12
CA LYS A 416 1.14 -11.32 -19.99
C LYS A 416 1.51 -12.75 -20.37
N ASP A 417 2.79 -12.96 -20.67
CA ASP A 417 3.38 -14.22 -21.12
C ASP A 417 2.76 -14.74 -22.45
N PHE A 418 3.54 -15.48 -23.26
CA PHE A 418 3.06 -16.07 -24.53
C PHE A 418 2.63 -17.54 -24.40
N TYR A 419 2.34 -17.98 -23.18
CA TYR A 419 1.94 -19.37 -22.91
C TYR A 419 0.70 -19.77 -23.73
N GLY A 420 0.74 -20.96 -24.32
CA GLY A 420 -0.37 -21.55 -25.07
C GLY A 420 -0.63 -20.96 -26.45
N TYR A 421 0.10 -19.92 -26.89
CA TYR A 421 -0.02 -19.45 -28.28
C TYR A 421 0.65 -20.43 -29.23
N THR A 422 -0.08 -20.86 -30.26
CA THR A 422 0.39 -21.84 -31.23
C THR A 422 0.44 -21.28 -32.66
N GLY A 423 0.11 -20.01 -32.85
CA GLY A 423 0.02 -19.38 -34.18
C GLY A 423 -1.20 -19.80 -35.02
N HIS A 424 -2.08 -20.65 -34.50
CA HIS A 424 -3.27 -21.12 -35.22
C HIS A 424 -4.46 -20.14 -35.19
N VAL A 425 -4.44 -19.16 -34.28
CA VAL A 425 -5.49 -18.15 -34.18
C VAL A 425 -5.08 -16.93 -35.01
N SER A 426 -5.80 -16.68 -36.10
CA SER A 426 -5.63 -15.46 -36.90
C SER A 426 -6.31 -14.29 -36.21
N MET A 427 -5.63 -13.15 -36.20
CA MET A 427 -6.16 -11.94 -35.56
C MET A 427 -6.94 -11.12 -36.59
N PRO A 428 -8.10 -10.55 -36.23
CA PRO A 428 -8.83 -9.68 -37.14
C PRO A 428 -8.05 -8.37 -37.39
N LEU A 429 -8.45 -7.67 -38.45
CA LEU A 429 -8.01 -6.30 -38.69
C LEU A 429 -8.25 -5.46 -37.45
N ASN A 430 -7.21 -4.77 -37.00
CA ASN A 430 -7.19 -4.03 -35.76
C ASN A 430 -6.30 -2.79 -35.90
N GLN A 431 -6.43 -1.87 -34.94
CA GLN A 431 -5.73 -0.58 -34.93
C GLN A 431 -4.70 -0.50 -33.81
N VAL A 432 -4.20 -1.64 -33.34
CA VAL A 432 -3.24 -1.67 -32.22
C VAL A 432 -1.92 -1.05 -32.68
N LYS A 433 -1.51 0.00 -31.98
CA LYS A 433 -0.27 0.75 -32.22
C LYS A 433 0.84 0.35 -31.26
N VAL A 434 0.49 -0.01 -30.03
CA VAL A 434 1.45 -0.35 -28.98
C VAL A 434 1.22 -1.77 -28.49
N LEU A 435 2.23 -2.62 -28.65
CA LEU A 435 2.26 -3.95 -28.06
C LEU A 435 3.23 -3.96 -26.88
N HIS A 436 2.78 -4.35 -25.69
CA HIS A 436 3.63 -4.55 -24.52
C HIS A 436 3.60 -6.02 -24.09
N VAL A 437 4.74 -6.68 -24.16
CA VAL A 437 4.92 -8.08 -23.76
C VAL A 437 5.56 -8.12 -22.38
N LEU A 438 4.85 -8.67 -21.41
CA LEU A 438 5.32 -8.86 -20.05
C LEU A 438 5.80 -10.30 -19.86
N GLY A 439 6.92 -10.46 -19.13
CA GLY A 439 7.38 -11.77 -18.67
C GLY A 439 8.10 -12.63 -19.72
N TYR A 440 8.62 -12.00 -20.79
CA TYR A 440 9.31 -12.68 -21.88
C TYR A 440 10.56 -13.43 -21.37
N CYS A 441 10.60 -14.75 -21.56
CA CYS A 441 11.68 -15.61 -21.09
C CYS A 441 12.82 -15.72 -22.12
N GLY A 442 12.57 -15.38 -23.38
CA GLY A 442 13.60 -15.35 -24.42
C GLY A 442 13.91 -16.70 -25.04
N THR A 443 12.98 -17.65 -24.97
CA THR A 443 13.13 -18.94 -25.64
C THR A 443 12.96 -18.79 -27.17
N ALA A 444 13.55 -19.72 -27.94
CA ALA A 444 13.40 -19.72 -29.39
C ALA A 444 11.94 -19.88 -29.84
N GLU A 445 11.14 -20.63 -29.07
CA GLU A 445 9.70 -20.79 -29.32
C GLU A 445 8.93 -19.49 -29.06
N GLU A 446 9.17 -18.81 -27.94
CA GLU A 446 8.54 -17.50 -27.65
C GLU A 446 8.90 -16.46 -28.72
N LEU A 447 10.15 -16.45 -29.19
CA LEU A 447 10.56 -15.55 -30.27
C LEU A 447 9.82 -15.86 -31.58
N LYS A 448 9.66 -17.16 -31.92
CA LYS A 448 8.91 -17.59 -33.11
C LYS A 448 7.45 -17.18 -32.99
N HIS A 449 6.84 -17.37 -31.83
CA HIS A 449 5.46 -16.98 -31.54
C HIS A 449 5.26 -15.48 -31.62
N LEU A 450 6.16 -14.69 -31.02
CA LEU A 450 6.12 -13.23 -31.10
C LEU A 450 6.25 -12.75 -32.55
N LYS A 451 7.19 -13.30 -33.33
CA LYS A 451 7.34 -12.97 -34.76
C LYS A 451 6.09 -13.30 -35.57
N SER A 452 5.47 -14.45 -35.33
CA SER A 452 4.22 -14.83 -35.99
C SER A 452 3.09 -13.89 -35.60
N PHE A 453 2.97 -13.57 -34.31
CA PHE A 453 1.94 -12.71 -33.78
C PHE A 453 2.05 -11.30 -34.36
N LEU A 454 3.24 -10.71 -34.39
CA LEU A 454 3.48 -9.36 -34.91
C LEU A 454 3.11 -9.19 -36.38
N LYS A 455 3.20 -10.25 -37.20
CA LYS A 455 2.81 -10.21 -38.61
C LYS A 455 1.32 -9.99 -38.83
N GLU A 456 0.49 -10.33 -37.84
CA GLU A 456 -0.97 -10.15 -37.89
C GLU A 456 -1.39 -8.70 -37.58
N PHE A 457 -0.45 -7.79 -37.30
CA PHE A 457 -0.73 -6.41 -36.91
C PHE A 457 -0.02 -5.42 -37.83
N GLU A 458 -0.79 -4.69 -38.62
CA GLU A 458 -0.27 -3.75 -39.61
C GLU A 458 0.10 -2.38 -39.03
N CYS A 459 -0.55 -1.98 -37.92
CA CYS A 459 -0.47 -0.62 -37.37
C CYS A 459 0.52 -0.47 -36.21
N ILE A 460 1.34 -1.49 -35.88
CA ILE A 460 2.24 -1.42 -34.74
C ILE A 460 3.35 -0.39 -34.97
N GLU A 461 3.43 0.57 -34.05
CA GLU A 461 4.44 1.64 -33.99
C GLU A 461 5.47 1.38 -32.89
N LEU A 462 5.08 0.69 -31.82
CA LEU A 462 5.93 0.45 -30.66
C LEU A 462 5.73 -0.96 -30.08
N VAL A 463 6.81 -1.72 -29.98
CA VAL A 463 6.87 -2.98 -29.24
C VAL A 463 7.70 -2.79 -27.99
N GLN A 464 7.08 -2.94 -26.82
CA GLN A 464 7.76 -2.97 -25.54
C GLN A 464 7.85 -4.41 -25.05
N VAL A 465 9.02 -4.85 -24.59
CA VAL A 465 9.21 -6.21 -24.07
C VAL A 465 9.93 -6.16 -22.74
N ASP A 466 9.29 -6.71 -21.71
CA ASP A 466 9.87 -6.86 -20.39
C ASP A 466 10.43 -8.27 -20.25
N VAL A 467 11.76 -8.37 -20.28
CA VAL A 467 12.49 -9.64 -20.23
C VAL A 467 12.65 -10.07 -18.78
N LYS A 468 12.24 -11.31 -18.49
CA LYS A 468 12.32 -11.94 -17.17
C LYS A 468 13.44 -12.98 -17.17
N GLY A 469 14.47 -12.76 -16.36
CA GLY A 469 15.57 -13.71 -16.24
C GLY A 469 16.64 -13.26 -15.26
N LYS A 470 17.43 -14.20 -14.75
CA LYS A 470 18.64 -13.91 -13.95
C LYS A 470 19.93 -14.10 -14.73
N ASP A 471 19.86 -14.84 -15.85
CA ASP A 471 21.02 -15.15 -16.68
C ASP A 471 21.26 -14.03 -17.70
N TYR A 472 22.37 -13.32 -17.52
CA TYR A 472 22.77 -12.23 -18.42
C TYR A 472 22.98 -12.69 -19.87
N SER A 473 23.38 -13.94 -20.09
CA SER A 473 23.61 -14.47 -21.44
C SER A 473 22.29 -14.60 -22.22
N ILE A 474 21.26 -15.17 -21.57
CA ILE A 474 19.92 -15.32 -22.13
C ILE A 474 19.28 -13.94 -22.36
N ILE A 475 19.39 -13.02 -21.39
CA ILE A 475 18.85 -11.66 -21.54
C ILE A 475 19.54 -10.92 -22.69
N SER A 476 20.87 -11.03 -22.81
CA SER A 476 21.64 -10.40 -23.88
C SER A 476 21.23 -10.94 -25.26
N GLN A 477 21.10 -12.26 -25.39
CA GLN A 477 20.66 -12.89 -26.63
C GLN A 477 19.22 -12.51 -26.98
N ALA A 478 18.29 -12.62 -26.03
CA ALA A 478 16.90 -12.20 -26.20
C ALA A 478 16.79 -10.73 -26.61
N THR A 479 17.58 -9.84 -26.01
CA THR A 479 17.60 -8.42 -26.36
C THR A 479 18.09 -8.21 -27.80
N LYS A 480 19.16 -8.90 -28.21
CA LYS A 480 19.64 -8.84 -29.61
C LYS A 480 18.57 -9.32 -30.58
N ASP A 481 17.94 -10.45 -30.30
CA ASP A 481 16.92 -11.05 -31.16
C ASP A 481 15.69 -10.13 -31.31
N LEU A 482 15.27 -9.47 -30.22
CA LEU A 482 14.17 -8.50 -30.23
C LEU A 482 14.52 -7.22 -31.00
N MET A 483 15.77 -6.74 -30.93
CA MET A 483 16.22 -5.58 -31.69
C MET A 483 16.28 -5.83 -33.20
N MET A 484 16.29 -7.10 -33.64
CA MET A 484 16.24 -7.49 -35.04
C MET A 484 14.81 -7.63 -35.59
N LEU A 485 13.76 -7.37 -34.80
CA LEU A 485 12.38 -7.47 -35.24
C LEU A 485 11.97 -6.41 -36.30
N PRO A 486 12.40 -5.13 -36.20
CA PRO A 486 12.07 -4.12 -37.22
C PRO A 486 12.63 -4.48 -38.59
N GLY A 487 11.77 -4.43 -39.62
CA GLY A 487 12.11 -4.80 -40.99
C GLY A 487 12.00 -6.31 -41.29
N VAL A 488 11.85 -7.17 -40.27
CA VAL A 488 11.68 -8.62 -40.44
C VAL A 488 10.26 -9.07 -40.11
N SER A 489 9.67 -8.54 -39.04
CA SER A 489 8.34 -8.94 -38.56
C SER A 489 7.40 -7.78 -38.24
N VAL A 490 7.93 -6.56 -38.19
CA VAL A 490 7.18 -5.30 -38.10
C VAL A 490 7.78 -4.26 -39.04
N SER A 491 7.05 -3.18 -39.30
CA SER A 491 7.53 -2.04 -40.08
C SER A 491 8.91 -1.57 -39.61
N SER A 492 9.78 -1.18 -40.54
CA SER A 492 11.11 -0.63 -40.21
C SER A 492 11.04 0.67 -39.39
N LYS A 493 9.88 1.33 -39.38
CA LYS A 493 9.60 2.52 -38.55
C LYS A 493 9.18 2.16 -37.11
N CYS A 494 8.88 0.90 -36.83
CA CYS A 494 8.48 0.44 -35.50
C CYS A 494 9.65 0.54 -34.52
N GLN A 495 9.40 1.15 -33.37
CA GLN A 495 10.37 1.21 -32.28
C GLN A 495 10.26 -0.06 -31.42
N VAL A 496 11.40 -0.62 -31.01
CA VAL A 496 11.44 -1.71 -30.03
C VAL A 496 12.13 -1.22 -28.77
N LYS A 497 11.45 -1.36 -27.62
CA LYS A 497 11.99 -1.03 -26.30
C LYS A 497 12.05 -2.30 -25.46
N VAL A 498 13.22 -2.58 -24.92
CA VAL A 498 13.45 -3.75 -24.06
C VAL A 498 13.73 -3.27 -22.64
N THR A 499 12.95 -3.74 -21.69
CA THR A 499 13.15 -3.50 -20.25
C THR A 499 13.59 -4.79 -19.59
N ILE A 500 14.62 -4.73 -18.74
CA ILE A 500 15.08 -5.90 -17.98
C ILE A 500 14.47 -5.84 -16.59
N LEU A 501 13.65 -6.85 -16.25
CA LEU A 501 13.09 -7.00 -14.90
C LEU A 501 14.15 -7.65 -14.00
N LYS A 502 14.51 -6.98 -12.91
CA LYS A 502 15.50 -7.45 -11.92
C LYS A 502 14.90 -8.33 -10.83
#